data_AF-A0A9P4HLR1-F1
#
_entry.id   AF-A0A9P4HLR1-F1
#
_cell.length_a   1.000
_cell.length_b   1.000
_cell.length_c   1.000
_cell.angle_alpha   90.00
_cell.angle_beta   90.00
_cell.angle_gamma   90.00
#
_symmetry.space_group_name_H-M   'P 1'
#
loop_
_entity.id
_entity.type
_entity.pdbx_description
1 polymer ?
#
loop_
_entity_poly.entity_id
_entity_poly.type
_entity_poly.pdbx_seq_one_letter_code
_entity_poly.pdbx_strand_id
1 'polypeptide(L)'
;MDVLIAGNTNKAEVHANVAPALHECVLSWCVKSLESSYWLGTYRENITEVWINKTVVGPCWSTIAYDDGSGTELTYLDNVTISIPSAESDPQDAEWGLSDNQMIYTTVIFDRLFPAFTTVANGSDTTLLPWRLGHPTEVRTRLLDFNLWLRTNNITRHIERLVTALTNAVRSDSASNEPVFGEAFSEETYITVHWKWLSFPLIMLGLSIVFLVATIFKTSHSGSEKIGIWKTSAMPTLLYSLPQDQRQQFSTAHSWRSAEGKKLKERRVKIKLMPKQGWRVFGQMAGTSVLLSENPTRPPPGWLK
;
A
#
# COMPACT_ATOMS: atom_id res chain seq x y z
N MET A 1 -38.32 -11.61 -28.94
CA MET A 1 -38.33 -11.23 -30.38
C MET A 1 -37.39 -12.17 -31.10
N ASP A 2 -37.75 -12.60 -32.31
CA ASP A 2 -36.95 -13.46 -33.16
C ASP A 2 -36.93 -12.87 -34.57
N VAL A 3 -35.74 -12.71 -35.16
CA VAL A 3 -35.57 -12.16 -36.50
C VAL A 3 -34.52 -12.94 -37.27
N LEU A 4 -34.83 -13.19 -38.53
CA LEU A 4 -33.94 -13.77 -39.52
C LEU A 4 -33.38 -12.67 -40.43
N ILE A 5 -32.05 -12.55 -40.45
CA ILE A 5 -31.32 -11.61 -41.31
C ILE A 5 -30.68 -12.39 -42.44
N ALA A 6 -31.06 -12.08 -43.67
CA ALA A 6 -30.51 -12.68 -44.88
C ALA A 6 -29.59 -11.68 -45.60
N GLY A 7 -28.36 -12.06 -45.90
CA GLY A 7 -27.42 -11.16 -46.57
C GLY A 7 -26.26 -11.86 -47.29
N ASN A 8 -25.83 -11.24 -48.39
CA ASN A 8 -24.62 -11.57 -49.12
C ASN A 8 -23.48 -10.62 -48.74
N THR A 9 -22.27 -10.86 -49.25
CA THR A 9 -21.13 -9.97 -48.95
C THR A 9 -21.23 -8.64 -49.70
N ASN A 10 -21.79 -8.68 -50.91
CA ASN A 10 -21.88 -7.54 -51.81
C ASN A 10 -23.06 -7.70 -52.78
N LYS A 11 -23.39 -6.62 -53.49
CA LYS A 11 -24.47 -6.60 -54.50
C LYS A 11 -24.19 -7.52 -55.71
N ALA A 12 -22.92 -7.76 -56.04
CA ALA A 12 -22.55 -8.59 -57.18
C ALA A 12 -22.97 -10.06 -56.99
N GLU A 13 -22.80 -10.59 -55.77
CA GLU A 13 -23.27 -11.93 -55.41
C GLU A 13 -24.79 -12.07 -55.52
N VAL A 14 -25.54 -11.03 -55.16
CA VAL A 14 -27.01 -11.02 -55.30
C VAL A 14 -27.40 -11.12 -56.77
N HIS A 15 -26.79 -10.33 -57.65
CA HIS A 15 -27.05 -10.41 -59.09
C HIS A 15 -26.57 -11.72 -59.72
N ALA A 16 -25.59 -12.39 -59.13
CA ALA A 16 -25.11 -13.70 -59.53
C ALA A 16 -25.95 -14.87 -58.96
N ASN A 17 -27.07 -14.57 -58.27
CA ASN A 17 -27.94 -15.56 -57.62
C ASN A 17 -27.21 -16.48 -56.62
N VAL A 18 -26.18 -15.97 -55.96
CA VAL A 18 -25.48 -16.71 -54.90
C VAL A 18 -26.38 -16.76 -53.67
N ALA A 19 -26.55 -17.93 -53.09
CA ALA A 19 -27.38 -18.12 -51.90
C ALA A 19 -26.92 -17.20 -50.74
N PRO A 20 -27.84 -16.45 -50.10
CA PRO A 20 -27.51 -15.59 -48.98
C PRO A 20 -27.13 -16.39 -47.74
N ALA A 21 -26.30 -15.82 -46.88
CA ALA A 21 -26.15 -16.34 -45.53
C ALA A 21 -27.34 -15.90 -44.66
N LEU A 22 -27.80 -16.81 -43.81
CA LEU A 22 -28.87 -16.55 -42.84
C LEU A 22 -28.28 -16.44 -41.44
N HIS A 23 -28.68 -15.40 -40.73
CA HIS A 23 -28.35 -15.17 -39.33
C HIS A 23 -29.64 -15.01 -38.52
N GLU A 24 -29.86 -15.93 -37.60
CA GLU A 24 -30.96 -15.87 -36.64
C GLU A 24 -30.52 -15.08 -35.40
N CYS A 25 -31.35 -14.12 -35.00
CA CYS A 25 -31.11 -13.26 -33.84
C CYS A 25 -32.31 -13.30 -32.92
N VAL A 26 -32.13 -13.94 -31.75
CA VAL A 26 -33.16 -14.02 -30.72
C VAL A 26 -32.84 -13.03 -29.61
N LEU A 27 -33.79 -12.15 -29.30
CA LEU A 27 -33.73 -11.25 -28.16
C LEU A 27 -34.69 -11.73 -27.08
N SER A 28 -34.12 -11.93 -25.89
CA SER A 28 -34.82 -12.36 -24.68
C SER A 28 -34.39 -11.52 -23.47
N TRP A 29 -35.32 -11.34 -22.53
CA TRP A 29 -35.02 -10.74 -21.24
C TRP A 29 -34.24 -11.70 -20.35
N CYS A 30 -33.32 -11.16 -19.56
CA CYS A 30 -32.52 -11.92 -18.61
C CYS A 30 -32.16 -11.03 -17.41
N VAL A 31 -31.93 -11.66 -16.27
CA VAL A 31 -31.33 -11.00 -15.11
C VAL A 31 -29.89 -11.46 -14.97
N LYS A 32 -29.01 -10.52 -14.65
CA LYS A 32 -27.58 -10.77 -14.49
C LYS A 32 -27.14 -10.38 -13.10
N SER A 33 -26.44 -11.28 -12.44
CA SER A 33 -25.70 -10.98 -11.21
C SER A 33 -24.34 -10.42 -11.60
N LEU A 34 -23.97 -9.30 -10.98
CA LEU A 34 -22.78 -8.53 -11.32
C LEU A 34 -21.91 -8.40 -10.08
N GLU A 35 -20.62 -8.68 -10.23
CA GLU A 35 -19.58 -8.32 -9.28
C GLU A 35 -18.96 -7.00 -9.75
N SER A 36 -19.17 -5.95 -8.98
CA SER A 36 -18.67 -4.61 -9.30
C SER A 36 -17.47 -4.27 -8.43
N SER A 37 -16.37 -3.84 -9.06
CA SER A 37 -15.16 -3.38 -8.40
C SER A 37 -14.77 -1.99 -8.90
N TYR A 38 -14.26 -1.16 -7.98
CA TYR A 38 -13.77 0.17 -8.30
C TYR A 38 -12.37 0.35 -7.71
N TRP A 39 -11.39 0.58 -8.58
CA TRP A 39 -10.00 0.75 -8.17
C TRP A 39 -9.31 1.83 -9.00
N LEU A 40 -8.68 2.80 -8.34
CA LEU A 40 -7.91 3.90 -8.96
C LEU A 40 -8.63 4.60 -10.13
N GLY A 41 -9.93 4.91 -9.98
CA GLY A 41 -10.70 5.58 -11.03
C GLY A 41 -11.23 4.64 -12.13
N THR A 42 -10.90 3.35 -12.08
CA THR A 42 -11.38 2.35 -13.03
C THR A 42 -12.52 1.55 -12.41
N TYR A 43 -13.69 1.62 -13.03
CA TYR A 43 -14.84 0.78 -12.70
C TYR A 43 -14.83 -0.49 -13.55
N ARG A 44 -15.01 -1.64 -12.92
CA ARG A 44 -15.04 -2.94 -13.61
C ARG A 44 -16.19 -3.79 -13.07
N GLU A 45 -17.05 -4.22 -13.97
CA GLU A 45 -18.12 -5.18 -13.69
C GLU A 45 -17.77 -6.52 -14.31
N ASN A 46 -17.98 -7.59 -13.55
CA ASN A 46 -17.92 -8.95 -14.05
C ASN A 46 -19.28 -9.62 -13.88
N ILE A 47 -19.75 -10.33 -14.91
CA ILE A 47 -21.01 -11.06 -14.85
C ILE A 47 -20.74 -12.41 -14.19
N THR A 48 -21.32 -12.64 -13.02
CA THR A 48 -21.15 -13.91 -12.28
C THR A 48 -22.18 -14.93 -12.72
N GLU A 49 -23.44 -14.50 -12.87
CA GLU A 49 -24.55 -15.39 -13.22
C GLU A 49 -25.51 -14.70 -14.20
N VAL A 50 -26.16 -15.50 -15.05
CA VAL A 50 -27.20 -15.06 -15.98
C VAL A 50 -28.39 -15.98 -15.84
N TRP A 51 -29.53 -15.41 -15.45
CA TRP A 51 -30.79 -16.11 -15.31
C TRP A 51 -31.75 -15.70 -16.43
N ILE A 52 -32.36 -16.69 -17.07
CA ILE A 52 -33.31 -16.50 -18.18
C ILE A 52 -34.58 -17.27 -17.83
N ASN A 53 -35.71 -16.57 -17.84
CA ASN A 53 -37.00 -17.24 -17.67
C ASN A 53 -37.29 -18.07 -18.92
N LYS A 54 -37.54 -19.36 -18.74
CA LYS A 54 -37.87 -20.28 -19.83
C LYS A 54 -39.34 -20.68 -19.83
N THR A 55 -40.16 -20.04 -19.00
CA THR A 55 -41.61 -20.29 -18.99
C THR A 55 -42.20 -19.86 -20.33
N VAL A 56 -42.98 -20.76 -20.92
CA VAL A 56 -43.75 -20.45 -22.12
C VAL A 56 -45.13 -20.00 -21.66
N VAL A 57 -45.37 -18.70 -21.77
CA VAL A 57 -46.70 -18.11 -21.50
C VAL A 57 -47.52 -18.17 -22.80
N GLY A 58 -48.85 -18.17 -22.68
CA GLY A 58 -49.77 -18.14 -23.81
C GLY A 58 -49.64 -16.88 -24.67
N PRO A 59 -50.60 -16.61 -25.58
CA PRO A 59 -50.53 -15.43 -26.43
C PRO A 59 -50.65 -14.13 -25.58
N CYS A 60 -49.54 -13.41 -25.42
CA CYS A 60 -49.47 -12.15 -24.67
C CYS A 60 -49.94 -10.92 -25.46
N TRP A 61 -50.30 -11.10 -26.74
CA TRP A 61 -50.72 -10.03 -27.65
C TRP A 61 -52.21 -10.16 -27.97
N SER A 62 -52.93 -9.05 -27.87
CA SER A 62 -54.29 -8.89 -28.36
C SER A 62 -54.30 -7.96 -29.56
N THR A 63 -55.08 -8.31 -30.59
CA THR A 63 -55.29 -7.47 -31.77
C THR A 63 -56.77 -7.23 -31.94
N ILE A 64 -57.17 -5.97 -31.91
CA ILE A 64 -58.56 -5.55 -32.10
C ILE A 64 -58.61 -4.69 -33.36
N ALA A 65 -59.38 -5.10 -34.37
CA ALA A 65 -59.62 -4.27 -35.54
C ALA A 65 -60.70 -3.22 -35.22
N TYR A 66 -60.48 -1.97 -35.61
CA TYR A 66 -61.53 -0.96 -35.49
C TYR A 66 -62.62 -1.21 -36.55
N ASP A 67 -63.88 -1.10 -36.14
CA ASP A 67 -65.05 -1.39 -36.99
C ASP A 67 -65.14 -0.47 -38.23
N ASP A 68 -64.53 0.71 -38.17
CA ASP A 68 -64.48 1.68 -39.26
C ASP A 68 -63.40 1.38 -40.31
N GLY A 69 -62.60 0.32 -40.09
CA GLY A 69 -61.48 -0.04 -40.96
C GLY A 69 -60.31 0.93 -40.91
N SER A 70 -60.27 1.85 -39.93
CA SER A 70 -59.19 2.82 -39.75
C SER A 70 -57.85 2.18 -39.36
N GLY A 71 -57.90 0.97 -38.78
CA GLY A 71 -56.71 0.18 -38.46
C GLY A 71 -56.95 -0.94 -37.46
N THR A 72 -55.87 -1.44 -36.90
CA THR A 72 -55.86 -2.45 -35.83
C THR A 72 -55.11 -1.92 -34.62
N GLU A 73 -55.70 -2.04 -33.45
CA GLU A 73 -55.06 -1.79 -32.16
C GLU A 73 -54.34 -3.06 -31.71
N LEU A 74 -53.07 -2.92 -31.35
CA LEU A 74 -52.23 -4.00 -30.85
C LEU A 74 -51.88 -3.69 -29.39
N THR A 75 -52.30 -4.57 -28.47
CA THR A 75 -52.07 -4.41 -27.04
C THR A 75 -51.30 -5.60 -26.49
N TYR A 76 -50.25 -5.33 -25.72
CA TYR A 76 -49.58 -6.34 -24.91
C TYR A 76 -50.29 -6.42 -23.56
N LEU A 77 -50.68 -7.61 -23.13
CA LEU A 77 -51.59 -7.78 -21.98
C LEU A 77 -50.89 -8.14 -20.66
N ASP A 78 -49.69 -8.70 -20.73
CA ASP A 78 -49.01 -9.26 -19.57
C ASP A 78 -47.85 -8.38 -19.09
N ASN A 79 -47.49 -8.49 -17.83
CA ASN A 79 -46.21 -7.95 -17.35
C ASN A 79 -45.11 -8.99 -17.56
N VAL A 80 -43.92 -8.55 -17.95
CA VAL A 80 -42.76 -9.43 -18.02
C VAL A 80 -42.15 -9.48 -16.63
N THR A 81 -42.31 -10.58 -15.91
CA THR A 81 -41.66 -10.78 -14.61
C THR A 81 -40.70 -11.97 -14.63
N ILE A 82 -39.61 -11.79 -13.89
CA ILE A 82 -38.49 -12.71 -13.75
C ILE A 82 -38.25 -12.86 -12.25
N SER A 83 -38.53 -14.04 -11.72
CA SER A 83 -38.24 -14.41 -10.33
C SER A 83 -37.01 -15.32 -10.31
N ILE A 84 -35.95 -14.94 -9.58
CA ILE A 84 -34.81 -15.82 -9.36
C ILE A 84 -35.10 -16.69 -8.13
N PRO A 85 -35.05 -18.03 -8.24
CA PRO A 85 -35.17 -18.90 -7.08
C PRO A 85 -33.87 -18.82 -6.27
N SER A 86 -33.79 -17.89 -5.32
CA SER A 86 -32.69 -17.84 -4.35
C SER A 86 -32.99 -18.80 -3.20
N ALA A 87 -32.00 -19.60 -2.80
CA ALA A 87 -32.16 -20.62 -1.76
C ALA A 87 -31.92 -20.08 -0.33
N GLU A 88 -31.54 -18.81 -0.15
CA GLU A 88 -30.89 -18.41 1.12
C GLU A 88 -31.08 -16.98 1.63
N SER A 89 -31.93 -16.11 1.08
CA SER A 89 -32.09 -14.78 1.68
C SER A 89 -33.40 -14.05 1.35
N ASP A 90 -34.17 -13.80 2.41
CA ASP A 90 -35.25 -12.82 2.62
C ASP A 90 -36.51 -12.89 1.70
N PRO A 91 -37.75 -12.89 2.24
CA PRO A 91 -38.99 -13.12 1.49
C PRO A 91 -39.52 -11.85 0.81
N GLN A 92 -38.61 -11.05 0.24
CA GLN A 92 -38.95 -10.15 -0.85
C GLN A 92 -38.35 -10.79 -2.09
N ASP A 93 -39.11 -11.71 -2.68
CA ASP A 93 -38.87 -12.24 -4.02
C ASP A 93 -38.68 -11.02 -4.95
N ALA A 94 -37.43 -10.64 -5.22
CA ALA A 94 -37.15 -9.52 -6.08
C ALA A 94 -37.61 -9.95 -7.48
N GLU A 95 -38.82 -9.55 -7.86
CA GLU A 95 -39.33 -9.75 -9.20
C GLU A 95 -38.73 -8.66 -10.08
N TRP A 96 -37.84 -9.07 -11.00
CA TRP A 96 -37.33 -8.16 -12.00
C TRP A 96 -38.23 -8.19 -13.22
N GLY A 97 -38.51 -7.04 -13.81
CA GLY A 97 -39.47 -7.05 -14.88
C GLY A 97 -39.68 -5.74 -15.60
N LEU A 98 -40.62 -5.78 -16.54
CA LEU A 98 -41.15 -4.65 -17.26
C LEU A 98 -42.67 -4.69 -17.18
N SER A 99 -43.28 -3.52 -17.07
CA SER A 99 -44.72 -3.39 -17.27
C SER A 99 -45.11 -3.66 -18.72
N ASP A 100 -46.38 -4.00 -18.91
CA ASP A 100 -47.03 -4.12 -20.21
C ASP A 100 -46.69 -2.95 -21.17
N ASN A 101 -46.81 -1.72 -20.70
CA ASN A 101 -46.53 -0.51 -21.48
C ASN A 101 -45.06 -0.39 -21.87
N GLN A 102 -44.13 -0.67 -20.95
CA GLN A 102 -42.69 -0.61 -21.23
C GLN A 102 -42.27 -1.69 -22.24
N MET A 103 -42.90 -2.86 -22.17
CA MET A 103 -42.69 -3.94 -23.12
C MET A 103 -43.16 -3.54 -24.53
N ILE A 104 -44.31 -2.85 -24.65
CA ILE A 104 -44.77 -2.30 -25.93
C ILE A 104 -43.76 -1.30 -26.49
N TYR A 105 -43.33 -0.31 -25.71
CA TYR A 105 -42.38 0.70 -26.18
C TYR A 105 -41.06 0.08 -26.65
N THR A 106 -40.59 -0.94 -25.94
CA THR A 106 -39.40 -1.71 -26.32
C THR A 106 -39.60 -2.45 -27.64
N THR A 107 -40.74 -3.11 -27.80
CA THR A 107 -41.04 -3.92 -29.00
C THR A 107 -41.25 -3.07 -30.25
N VAL A 108 -41.92 -1.91 -30.13
CA VAL A 108 -42.21 -1.00 -31.26
C VAL A 108 -40.92 -0.48 -31.92
N ILE A 109 -39.82 -0.34 -31.17
CA ILE A 109 -38.52 0.04 -31.74
C ILE A 109 -38.06 -1.01 -32.74
N PHE A 110 -38.19 -2.29 -32.38
CA PHE A 110 -37.80 -3.40 -33.23
C PHE A 110 -38.76 -3.63 -34.40
N ASP A 111 -40.06 -3.44 -34.20
CA ASP A 111 -41.06 -3.49 -35.27
C ASP A 111 -40.89 -2.35 -36.28
N ARG A 112 -40.32 -1.21 -35.87
CA ARG A 112 -39.90 -0.15 -36.81
C ARG A 112 -38.59 -0.45 -37.51
N LEU A 113 -37.69 -1.20 -36.86
CA LEU A 113 -36.40 -1.57 -37.42
C LEU A 113 -36.53 -2.74 -38.42
N PHE A 114 -37.48 -3.64 -38.19
CA PHE A 114 -37.70 -4.83 -39.01
C PHE A 114 -39.14 -4.90 -39.52
N PRO A 115 -39.36 -5.24 -40.80
CA PRO A 115 -38.36 -5.68 -41.78
C PRO A 115 -37.55 -4.51 -42.34
N ALA A 116 -36.22 -4.66 -42.36
CA ALA A 116 -35.30 -3.77 -43.06
C ALA A 116 -34.62 -4.55 -44.18
N PHE A 117 -34.68 -4.03 -45.39
CA PHE A 117 -34.00 -4.59 -46.54
C PHE A 117 -33.52 -3.47 -47.43
N THR A 118 -32.40 -3.69 -48.11
CA THR A 118 -31.89 -2.71 -49.05
C THR A 118 -32.16 -3.14 -50.48
N THR A 119 -32.57 -2.20 -51.33
CA THR A 119 -32.88 -2.43 -52.73
C THR A 119 -31.92 -1.66 -53.63
N VAL A 120 -31.63 -2.25 -54.79
CA VAL A 120 -30.85 -1.60 -55.85
C VAL A 120 -31.47 -1.99 -57.20
N ALA A 121 -31.59 -1.02 -58.11
CA ALA A 121 -32.14 -1.26 -59.44
C ALA A 121 -31.11 -1.97 -60.34
N ASN A 122 -29.89 -1.43 -60.41
CA ASN A 122 -28.78 -2.02 -61.16
C ASN A 122 -27.53 -2.24 -60.32
N GLY A 123 -26.66 -3.16 -60.76
CA GLY A 123 -25.39 -3.45 -60.09
C GLY A 123 -24.44 -2.25 -59.97
N SER A 124 -24.61 -1.20 -60.76
CA SER A 124 -23.85 0.06 -60.67
C SER A 124 -24.42 1.05 -59.66
N ASP A 125 -25.71 0.93 -59.32
CA ASP A 125 -26.43 1.99 -58.62
C ASP A 125 -26.16 1.95 -57.11
N THR A 126 -26.50 3.05 -56.45
CA THR A 126 -26.39 3.18 -55.00
C THR A 126 -27.51 2.42 -54.31
N THR A 127 -27.17 1.80 -53.19
CA THR A 127 -28.09 0.99 -52.40
C THR A 127 -29.01 1.91 -51.58
N LEU A 128 -30.33 1.66 -51.65
CA LEU A 128 -31.34 2.43 -50.93
C LEU A 128 -32.01 1.57 -49.86
N LEU A 129 -32.33 2.16 -48.71
CA LEU A 129 -33.15 1.55 -47.67
C LEU A 129 -34.54 2.20 -47.69
N PRO A 130 -35.60 1.44 -48.02
CA PRO A 130 -36.97 1.80 -47.69
C PRO A 130 -37.15 1.74 -46.17
N TRP A 131 -37.60 2.83 -45.55
CA TRP A 131 -37.78 2.89 -44.08
C TRP A 131 -39.23 3.14 -43.65
N ARG A 132 -40.12 3.48 -44.60
CA ARG A 132 -41.56 3.63 -44.35
C ARG A 132 -42.32 2.91 -45.46
N LEU A 133 -42.82 1.73 -45.13
CA LEU A 133 -43.53 0.81 -46.05
C LEU A 133 -45.06 0.82 -45.83
N GLY A 134 -45.55 1.44 -44.76
CA GLY A 134 -46.97 1.40 -44.38
C GLY A 134 -47.89 2.36 -45.15
N HIS A 135 -47.38 3.19 -46.07
CA HIS A 135 -48.24 4.03 -46.91
C HIS A 135 -48.51 3.30 -48.24
N PRO A 136 -49.77 3.19 -48.68
CA PRO A 136 -50.14 2.37 -49.84
C PRO A 136 -49.52 2.84 -51.16
N THR A 137 -49.15 4.12 -51.25
CA THR A 137 -48.66 4.75 -52.49
C THR A 137 -47.32 5.47 -52.35
N GLU A 138 -46.79 5.64 -51.14
CA GLU A 138 -45.57 6.43 -50.92
C GLU A 138 -44.52 5.59 -50.17
N VAL A 139 -43.47 5.20 -50.88
CA VAL A 139 -42.31 4.56 -50.27
C VAL A 139 -41.26 5.62 -49.98
N ARG A 140 -40.88 5.78 -48.70
CA ARG A 140 -39.76 6.66 -48.33
C ARG A 140 -38.47 5.88 -48.31
N THR A 141 -37.52 6.31 -49.12
CA THR A 141 -36.18 5.72 -49.20
C THR A 141 -35.13 6.64 -48.59
N ARG A 142 -34.06 6.05 -48.08
CA ARG A 142 -32.88 6.78 -47.60
C ARG A 142 -31.61 6.13 -48.16
N LEU A 143 -30.61 6.96 -48.47
CA LEU A 143 -29.26 6.51 -48.79
C LEU A 143 -28.57 6.04 -47.51
N LEU A 144 -27.93 4.87 -47.57
CA LEU A 144 -27.16 4.33 -46.46
C LEU A 144 -25.68 4.52 -46.72
N ASP A 145 -25.03 5.26 -45.83
CA ASP A 145 -23.56 5.35 -45.80
C ASP A 145 -22.96 3.99 -45.39
N PHE A 146 -23.69 3.22 -44.58
CA PHE A 146 -23.26 1.91 -44.09
C PHE A 146 -24.46 0.95 -43.93
N ASN A 147 -24.34 -0.26 -44.47
CA ASN A 147 -25.36 -1.30 -44.34
C ASN A 147 -24.96 -2.34 -43.28
N LEU A 148 -25.65 -2.28 -42.14
CA LEU A 148 -25.38 -3.10 -40.95
C LEU A 148 -25.69 -4.58 -41.15
N TRP A 149 -26.55 -4.91 -42.12
CA TRP A 149 -27.11 -6.26 -42.35
C TRP A 149 -26.33 -7.07 -43.39
N LEU A 150 -25.26 -6.51 -43.97
CA LEU A 150 -24.39 -7.24 -44.88
C LEU A 150 -23.58 -8.31 -44.14
N ARG A 151 -23.33 -9.44 -44.81
CA ARG A 151 -22.58 -10.57 -44.25
C ARG A 151 -21.16 -10.22 -43.83
N THR A 152 -20.53 -9.26 -44.50
CA THR A 152 -19.16 -8.80 -44.19
C THR A 152 -19.07 -8.07 -42.86
N ASN A 153 -20.20 -7.56 -42.37
CA ASN A 153 -20.26 -6.80 -41.13
C ASN A 153 -20.59 -7.72 -39.95
N ASN A 154 -20.11 -7.33 -38.77
CA ASN A 154 -20.34 -8.10 -37.54
C ASN A 154 -21.73 -7.77 -36.98
N ILE A 155 -22.74 -8.48 -37.49
CA ILE A 155 -24.14 -8.34 -37.08
C ILE A 155 -24.31 -8.59 -35.58
N THR A 156 -23.64 -9.61 -35.03
CA THR A 156 -23.67 -9.94 -33.60
C THR A 156 -23.25 -8.74 -32.74
N ARG A 157 -22.12 -8.11 -33.07
CA ARG A 157 -21.64 -6.92 -32.36
C ARG A 157 -22.62 -5.75 -32.47
N HIS A 158 -23.30 -5.60 -33.61
CA HIS A 158 -24.27 -4.53 -33.78
C HIS A 158 -25.52 -4.74 -32.91
N ILE A 159 -26.08 -5.94 -32.94
CA ILE A 159 -27.22 -6.32 -32.09
C ILE A 159 -26.84 -6.21 -30.61
N GLU A 160 -25.64 -6.63 -30.21
CA GLU A 160 -25.16 -6.49 -28.83
C GLU A 160 -25.15 -5.02 -28.37
N ARG A 161 -24.64 -4.11 -29.20
CA ARG A 161 -24.64 -2.66 -28.91
C ARG A 161 -26.06 -2.10 -28.83
N LEU A 162 -26.95 -2.54 -29.72
CA LEU A 162 -28.36 -2.14 -29.70
C LEU A 162 -29.05 -2.59 -28.41
N VAL A 163 -28.86 -3.86 -28.01
CA VAL A 163 -29.42 -4.42 -26.78
C VAL A 163 -28.82 -3.76 -25.54
N THR A 164 -27.53 -3.41 -25.57
CA THR A 164 -26.90 -2.66 -24.46
C THR A 164 -27.50 -1.27 -24.33
N ALA A 165 -27.70 -0.56 -25.45
CA ALA A 165 -28.34 0.75 -25.44
C ALA A 165 -29.79 0.68 -24.92
N LEU A 166 -30.55 -0.33 -25.36
CA LEU A 166 -31.90 -0.61 -24.89
C LEU A 166 -31.91 -0.88 -23.37
N THR A 167 -31.00 -1.74 -22.90
CA THR A 167 -30.86 -2.10 -21.48
C THR A 167 -30.55 -0.86 -20.64
N ASN A 168 -29.63 -0.02 -21.12
CA ASN A 168 -29.28 1.23 -20.44
C ASN A 168 -30.47 2.19 -20.39
N ALA A 169 -31.22 2.33 -21.48
CA ALA A 169 -32.41 3.18 -21.52
C ALA A 169 -33.46 2.73 -20.50
N VAL A 170 -33.77 1.43 -20.48
CA VAL A 170 -34.70 0.82 -19.52
C VAL A 170 -34.23 1.03 -18.07
N ARG A 171 -32.96 0.77 -17.78
CA ARG A 171 -32.39 0.94 -16.42
C ARG A 171 -32.30 2.40 -15.97
N SER A 172 -32.19 3.34 -16.91
CA SER A 172 -32.04 4.77 -16.64
C SER A 172 -33.37 5.53 -16.49
N ASP A 173 -34.51 4.86 -16.68
CA ASP A 173 -35.82 5.51 -16.57
C ASP A 173 -36.11 5.95 -15.14
N SER A 174 -36.09 7.26 -14.89
CA SER A 174 -36.30 7.84 -13.56
C SER A 174 -37.69 7.57 -12.96
N ALA A 175 -38.67 7.19 -13.78
CA ALA A 175 -40.03 6.92 -13.32
C ALA A 175 -40.21 5.49 -12.78
N SER A 176 -39.34 4.56 -13.17
CA SER A 176 -39.50 3.12 -12.90
C SER A 176 -38.22 2.43 -12.44
N ASN A 177 -37.12 3.16 -12.26
CA ASN A 177 -35.88 2.59 -11.78
C ASN A 177 -35.91 2.36 -10.26
N GLU A 178 -35.50 1.15 -9.87
CA GLU A 178 -35.28 0.81 -8.48
C GLU A 178 -33.78 0.56 -8.25
N PRO A 179 -33.15 1.23 -7.27
CA PRO A 179 -31.75 0.98 -6.95
C PRO A 179 -31.62 -0.41 -6.31
N VAL A 180 -30.75 -1.23 -6.89
CA VAL A 180 -30.40 -2.54 -6.31
C VAL A 180 -29.26 -2.32 -5.33
N PHE A 181 -29.49 -2.64 -4.05
CA PHE A 181 -28.46 -2.60 -3.02
C PHE A 181 -27.72 -3.94 -2.97
N GLY A 182 -26.40 -3.88 -2.83
CA GLY A 182 -25.53 -5.04 -2.63
C GLY A 182 -24.51 -4.75 -1.55
N GLU A 183 -23.84 -5.81 -1.06
CA GLU A 183 -22.74 -5.66 -0.11
C GLU A 183 -21.48 -5.18 -0.86
N ALA A 184 -20.82 -4.17 -0.31
CA ALA A 184 -19.58 -3.62 -0.84
C ALA A 184 -18.46 -3.82 0.18
N PHE A 185 -17.37 -4.47 -0.24
CA PHE A 185 -16.19 -4.67 0.57
C PHE A 185 -15.12 -3.63 0.19
N SER A 186 -14.41 -3.11 1.19
CA SER A 186 -13.27 -2.22 1.00
C SER A 186 -12.02 -2.85 1.59
N GLU A 187 -10.89 -2.74 0.89
CA GLU A 187 -9.60 -3.21 1.41
C GLU A 187 -9.09 -2.24 2.49
N GLU A 188 -9.02 -2.72 3.74
CA GLU A 188 -8.41 -1.99 4.84
C GLU A 188 -7.02 -2.57 5.17
N THR A 189 -6.00 -1.72 5.23
CA THR A 189 -4.65 -2.14 5.61
C THR A 189 -4.53 -2.19 7.13
N TYR A 190 -4.44 -3.40 7.70
CA TYR A 190 -4.17 -3.61 9.12
C TYR A 190 -2.67 -3.69 9.40
N ILE A 191 -2.13 -2.74 10.19
CA ILE A 191 -0.73 -2.75 10.62
C ILE A 191 -0.62 -3.39 11.99
N THR A 192 -0.09 -4.61 12.06
CA THR A 192 0.24 -5.27 13.34
C THR A 192 1.62 -4.82 13.83
N VAL A 193 1.65 -3.92 14.81
CA VAL A 193 2.90 -3.47 15.45
C VAL A 193 3.41 -4.52 16.43
N HIS A 194 4.57 -5.10 16.13
CA HIS A 194 5.21 -6.10 16.97
C HIS A 194 6.10 -5.44 18.04
N TRP A 195 5.53 -5.11 19.20
CA TRP A 195 6.24 -4.46 20.33
C TRP A 195 7.46 -5.23 20.85
N LYS A 196 7.53 -6.54 20.61
CA LYS A 196 8.67 -7.39 21.00
C LYS A 196 10.00 -6.89 20.42
N TRP A 197 9.99 -6.34 19.21
CA TRP A 197 11.20 -5.78 18.58
C TRP A 197 11.70 -4.50 19.26
N LEU A 198 10.84 -3.79 19.99
CA LEU A 198 11.21 -2.58 20.73
C LEU A 198 11.94 -2.92 22.04
N SER A 199 11.86 -4.16 22.54
CA SER A 199 12.54 -4.57 23.77
C SER A 199 14.07 -4.46 23.67
N PHE A 200 14.66 -4.85 22.55
CA PHE A 200 16.11 -4.81 22.33
C PHE A 200 16.71 -3.40 22.45
N PRO A 201 16.25 -2.38 21.69
CA PRO A 201 16.77 -1.02 21.83
C PRO A 201 16.50 -0.42 23.21
N LEU A 202 15.38 -0.77 23.86
CA LEU A 202 15.03 -0.28 25.20
C LEU A 202 15.96 -0.88 26.28
N ILE A 203 16.31 -2.16 26.18
CA ILE A 203 17.30 -2.81 27.04
C ILE A 203 18.69 -2.21 26.81
N MET A 204 19.09 -1.99 25.55
CA MET A 204 20.39 -1.39 25.23
C MET A 204 20.50 0.03 25.83
N LEU A 205 19.44 0.82 25.74
CA LEU A 205 19.36 2.15 26.33
C LEU A 205 19.39 2.09 27.87
N GLY A 206 18.70 1.13 28.48
CA GLY A 206 18.78 0.91 29.93
C GLY A 206 20.20 0.57 30.39
N LEU A 207 20.89 -0.32 29.68
CA LEU A 207 22.27 -0.71 29.99
C LEU A 207 23.26 0.46 29.85
N SER A 208 23.08 1.33 28.85
CA SER A 208 23.95 2.50 28.68
C SER A 208 23.78 3.53 29.80
N ILE A 209 22.54 3.74 30.27
CA ILE A 209 22.25 4.60 31.42
C ILE A 209 22.90 4.03 32.69
N VAL A 210 22.72 2.73 32.94
CA VAL A 210 23.33 2.07 34.11
C VAL A 210 24.85 2.16 34.06
N PHE A 211 25.45 1.91 32.90
CA PHE A 211 26.89 2.04 32.71
C PHE A 211 27.39 3.46 32.98
N LEU A 212 26.67 4.47 32.49
CA LEU A 212 27.01 5.87 32.72
C LEU A 212 26.94 6.24 34.21
N VAL A 213 25.86 5.85 34.89
CA VAL A 213 25.68 6.08 36.33
C VAL A 213 26.77 5.38 37.14
N ALA A 214 27.08 4.11 36.83
CA ALA A 214 28.15 3.36 37.48
C ALA A 214 29.52 4.03 37.27
N THR A 215 29.77 4.59 36.09
CA THR A 215 31.02 5.30 35.78
C THR A 215 31.12 6.61 36.58
N ILE A 216 30.03 7.36 36.73
CA ILE A 216 29.98 8.56 37.58
C ILE A 216 30.25 8.21 39.03
N PHE A 217 29.56 7.20 39.59
CA PHE A 217 29.76 6.78 40.97
C PHE A 217 31.17 6.23 41.21
N LYS A 218 31.69 5.38 40.32
CA LYS A 218 33.05 4.85 40.46
C LYS A 218 34.10 5.96 40.40
N THR A 219 33.91 6.93 39.52
CA THR A 219 34.80 8.10 39.40
C THR A 219 34.67 9.03 40.62
N SER A 220 33.47 9.24 41.14
CA SER A 220 33.25 10.11 42.32
C SER A 220 33.70 9.45 43.62
N HIS A 221 33.51 8.14 43.78
CA HIS A 221 33.89 7.40 44.98
C HIS A 221 35.40 7.16 45.04
N SER A 222 36.07 6.88 43.91
CA SER A 222 37.54 6.90 43.84
C SER A 222 38.12 8.31 43.97
N GLY A 223 37.31 9.37 43.83
CA GLY A 223 37.71 10.75 44.12
C GLY A 223 37.85 11.06 45.63
N SER A 224 37.26 10.24 46.51
CA SER A 224 37.28 10.49 47.96
C SER A 224 38.43 9.78 48.70
N GLU A 225 39.20 8.92 48.01
CA GLU A 225 40.41 8.28 48.54
C GLU A 225 41.65 8.76 47.76
N LYS A 226 42.09 10.00 48.04
CA LYS A 226 43.39 10.56 47.65
C LYS A 226 43.85 10.27 46.21
N ILE A 227 42.99 10.46 45.21
CA ILE A 227 43.47 10.75 43.85
C ILE A 227 43.61 12.26 43.79
N GLY A 228 44.69 12.73 44.42
CA GLY A 228 45.21 14.06 44.11
C GLY A 228 45.35 14.11 42.59
N ILE A 229 44.71 15.10 41.98
CA ILE A 229 44.89 15.48 40.59
C ILE A 229 46.40 15.61 40.37
N TRP A 230 47.03 14.51 39.95
CA TRP A 230 48.34 14.52 39.36
C TRP A 230 48.13 15.16 38.02
N LYS A 231 48.30 16.48 37.95
CA LYS A 231 48.90 17.05 36.75
C LYS A 231 50.22 16.31 36.58
N THR A 232 50.24 15.30 35.71
CA THR A 232 51.42 14.54 35.34
C THR A 232 52.33 15.43 34.48
N SER A 233 52.90 16.45 35.09
CA SER A 233 54.07 17.14 34.56
C SER A 233 55.28 16.56 35.27
N ALA A 234 55.91 15.57 34.62
CA ALA A 234 57.17 14.93 35.00
C ALA A 234 58.39 15.89 34.97
N MET A 235 58.17 17.18 35.22
CA MET A 235 59.18 18.23 35.13
C MET A 235 60.07 18.38 36.37
N PRO A 236 59.60 18.25 37.63
CA PRO A 236 60.45 18.56 38.79
C PRO A 236 61.59 17.55 38.99
N THR A 237 61.38 16.28 38.62
CA THR A 237 62.39 15.21 38.71
C THR A 237 63.52 15.36 37.70
N LEU A 238 63.27 16.03 36.57
CA LEU A 238 64.33 16.38 35.61
C LEU A 238 65.02 17.70 35.97
N LEU A 239 64.28 18.64 36.58
CA LEU A 239 64.80 19.99 36.82
C LEU A 239 65.62 20.13 38.11
N TYR A 240 65.43 19.27 39.11
CA TYR A 240 66.24 19.25 40.33
C TYR A 240 67.11 18.00 40.42
N SER A 241 68.20 17.99 39.63
CA SER A 241 69.30 17.05 39.83
C SER A 241 69.89 17.21 41.23
N LEU A 242 70.15 16.09 41.91
CA LEU A 242 70.65 16.00 43.29
C LEU A 242 71.79 16.98 43.63
N PRO A 243 71.81 17.56 44.84
CA PRO A 243 72.89 18.44 45.32
C PRO A 243 74.28 17.77 45.26
N GLN A 244 75.27 18.56 44.84
CA GLN A 244 76.63 18.13 44.48
C GLN A 244 77.38 17.43 45.63
N ASP A 245 77.04 17.75 46.88
CA ASP A 245 77.71 17.24 48.09
C ASP A 245 77.39 15.77 48.41
N GLN A 246 76.32 15.21 47.84
CA GLN A 246 75.96 13.79 47.98
C GLN A 246 76.47 12.95 46.80
N ARG A 247 76.79 13.57 45.66
CA ARG A 247 77.34 12.87 44.48
C ARG A 247 78.75 12.34 44.73
N GLN A 248 79.53 13.04 45.55
CA GLN A 248 80.90 12.62 45.91
C GLN A 248 80.95 11.36 46.79
N GLN A 249 79.90 11.06 47.57
CA GLN A 249 79.86 9.84 48.39
C GLN A 249 79.50 8.57 47.60
N PHE A 250 78.94 8.72 46.40
CA PHE A 250 78.66 7.60 45.49
C PHE A 250 79.77 7.41 44.43
N SER A 251 80.65 8.38 44.20
CA SER A 251 81.77 8.27 43.25
C SER A 251 83.05 7.65 43.84
N THR A 252 83.20 7.57 45.17
CA THR A 252 84.41 7.03 45.83
C THR A 252 84.36 5.51 46.08
N ALA A 253 83.45 4.79 45.41
CA ALA A 253 83.34 3.33 45.50
C ALA A 253 83.71 2.67 44.16
N HIS A 254 84.91 2.97 43.64
CA HIS A 254 85.56 2.21 42.58
C HIS A 254 87.05 1.98 42.89
N SER A 255 87.31 1.15 43.89
CA SER A 255 88.43 0.21 43.94
C SER A 255 87.89 -1.00 44.72
N TRP A 256 88.09 -2.27 44.38
CA TRP A 256 89.02 -2.90 43.48
C TRP A 256 88.49 -4.32 43.18
N ARG A 257 89.24 -5.01 42.33
CA ARG A 257 89.03 -6.33 41.75
C ARG A 257 88.59 -7.45 42.72
N SER A 258 87.72 -8.31 42.18
CA SER A 258 87.74 -9.78 42.25
C SER A 258 88.30 -10.41 43.54
N ALA A 259 87.42 -10.86 44.42
CA ALA A 259 87.12 -12.28 44.58
C ALA A 259 86.03 -12.45 45.66
N GLU A 260 84.92 -13.02 45.21
CA GLU A 260 83.94 -13.83 45.95
C GLU A 260 83.39 -13.32 47.29
N GLY A 261 82.12 -12.90 47.21
CA GLY A 261 81.13 -13.58 48.05
C GLY A 261 80.76 -12.93 49.37
N LYS A 262 80.62 -11.60 49.45
CA LYS A 262 79.81 -10.95 50.51
C LYS A 262 78.79 -9.97 49.92
N LYS A 263 77.51 -10.31 50.08
CA LYS A 263 76.34 -9.49 49.75
C LYS A 263 76.48 -8.07 50.32
N LEU A 264 76.66 -7.08 49.45
CA LEU A 264 76.56 -5.67 49.79
C LEU A 264 75.09 -5.33 50.07
N LYS A 265 74.84 -4.91 51.31
CA LYS A 265 73.52 -4.57 51.86
C LYS A 265 73.03 -3.28 51.19
N GLU A 266 71.95 -3.39 50.43
CA GLU A 266 71.26 -2.29 49.75
C GLU A 266 70.85 -1.19 50.76
N ARG A 267 71.41 0.01 50.61
CA ARG A 267 71.10 1.16 51.47
C ARG A 267 69.97 1.98 50.84
N ARG A 268 68.76 1.83 51.37
CA ARG A 268 67.57 2.58 50.92
C ARG A 268 67.51 3.93 51.62
N VAL A 269 67.59 4.99 50.83
CA VAL A 269 67.45 6.37 51.30
C VAL A 269 65.98 6.78 51.17
N LYS A 270 65.32 7.07 52.30
CA LYS A 270 63.93 7.54 52.30
C LYS A 270 63.90 9.07 52.33
N ILE A 271 63.27 9.63 51.30
CA ILE A 271 63.05 11.07 51.15
C ILE A 271 61.58 11.35 51.44
N LYS A 272 61.29 12.35 52.27
CA LYS A 272 59.92 12.75 52.61
C LYS A 272 59.78 14.26 52.47
N LEU A 273 58.75 14.71 51.76
CA LEU A 273 58.39 16.12 51.67
C LEU A 273 57.45 16.47 52.82
N MET A 274 57.80 17.49 53.60
CA MET A 274 56.93 18.06 54.63
C MET A 274 56.36 19.39 54.11
N PRO A 275 55.05 19.64 54.24
CA PRO A 275 54.33 20.71 53.53
C PRO A 275 54.74 22.15 53.91
N LYS A 276 55.47 22.38 55.01
CA LYS A 276 55.94 23.72 55.41
C LYS A 276 57.47 23.89 55.43
N GLN A 277 58.23 22.83 55.19
CA GLN A 277 59.69 22.82 55.43
C GLN A 277 60.53 22.21 54.30
N GLY A 278 59.91 21.83 53.17
CA GLY A 278 60.63 21.36 51.99
C GLY A 278 61.12 19.91 52.09
N TRP A 279 61.84 19.46 51.06
CA TRP A 279 62.31 18.07 50.91
C TRP A 279 63.50 17.79 51.85
N ARG A 280 63.44 16.71 52.66
CA ARG A 280 64.60 16.24 53.44
C ARG A 280 64.80 14.73 53.35
N VAL A 281 66.06 14.35 53.55
CA VAL A 281 66.57 12.97 53.57
C VAL A 281 66.91 12.60 55.01
N PHE A 282 66.39 11.47 55.51
CA PHE A 282 66.62 11.02 56.89
C PHE A 282 67.58 9.80 56.92
N GLY A 283 68.64 9.87 57.72
CA GLY A 283 69.62 8.79 57.99
C GLY A 283 69.88 8.65 59.51
N GLN A 284 70.08 7.42 59.99
CA GLN A 284 69.75 6.94 61.35
C GLN A 284 70.92 6.94 62.36
N MET A 285 70.60 7.18 63.66
CA MET A 285 71.48 7.17 64.84
C MET A 285 71.91 5.76 65.31
N ALA A 286 73.14 5.65 65.86
CA ALA A 286 73.59 4.70 66.87
C ALA A 286 74.90 5.27 67.47
N GLY A 287 75.20 5.37 68.75
CA GLY A 287 74.55 5.05 70.02
C GLY A 287 75.67 5.12 71.07
N THR A 288 75.49 5.81 72.19
CA THR A 288 76.21 5.58 73.47
C THR A 288 75.58 6.45 74.56
N SER A 289 75.30 5.80 75.68
CA SER A 289 74.85 6.33 76.98
C SER A 289 75.73 7.46 77.51
N VAL A 290 75.17 8.44 78.21
CA VAL A 290 75.60 8.90 79.55
C VAL A 290 74.45 9.72 80.17
N LEU A 291 74.29 9.50 81.48
CA LEU A 291 73.35 10.10 82.43
C LEU A 291 73.49 11.63 82.58
N LEU A 292 72.53 12.18 83.33
CA LEU A 292 72.63 13.26 84.32
C LEU A 292 71.95 14.59 84.01
N SER A 293 71.01 14.87 84.92
CA SER A 293 70.87 16.10 85.70
C SER A 293 70.24 17.31 85.02
N GLU A 294 69.01 17.51 85.44
CA GLU A 294 68.37 18.81 85.60
C GLU A 294 69.27 19.74 86.46
N ASN A 295 69.60 20.93 85.94
CA ASN A 295 69.60 22.16 86.74
C ASN A 295 69.57 23.41 85.82
N PRO A 296 68.90 24.50 86.25
CA PRO A 296 68.64 25.69 85.46
C PRO A 296 69.77 26.74 85.65
N THR A 297 69.69 27.81 84.86
CA THR A 297 70.49 29.06 84.94
C THR A 297 71.93 29.02 84.38
N ARG A 298 72.10 29.55 83.16
CA ARG A 298 73.09 30.59 82.80
C ARG A 298 72.84 31.17 81.39
N PRO A 299 72.99 32.51 81.20
CA PRO A 299 72.65 33.24 79.97
C PRO A 299 73.84 33.32 78.95
N PRO A 300 73.63 33.85 77.72
CA PRO A 300 74.50 33.66 76.54
C PRO A 300 75.59 34.75 76.41
N PRO A 301 76.61 34.58 75.53
CA PRO A 301 77.35 35.75 75.04
C PRO A 301 77.67 35.80 73.53
N GLY A 302 77.51 37.02 72.98
CA GLY A 302 78.01 37.55 71.69
C GLY A 302 76.90 37.71 70.64
N TRP A 303 76.26 38.86 70.38
CA TRP A 303 76.64 40.29 70.28
C TRP A 303 77.73 40.61 69.23
N LEU A 304 77.25 41.18 68.12
CA LEU A 304 77.88 42.09 67.14
C LEU A 304 78.95 41.54 66.18
N LYS A 305 78.54 41.36 64.92
CA LYS A 305 78.92 42.28 63.83
C LYS A 305 77.85 42.28 62.75
#